data_AF-A0A1M5FDK9-F1
#
_entry.id   AF-A0A1M5FDK9-F1
#
_cell.length_a   1.000
_cell.length_b   1.000
_cell.length_c   1.000
_cell.angle_alpha   90.00
_cell.angle_beta   90.00
_cell.angle_gamma   90.00
#
_symmetry.space_group_name_H-M   'P 1'
#
loop_
_entity.id
_entity.type
_entity.pdbx_description
1 polymer ?
#
loop_
_entity_poly.entity_id
_entity_poly.type
_entity_poly.pdbx_seq_one_letter_code
_entity_poly.pdbx_strand_id
1 'polypeptide(L)'
;MSWKAGSETTDRGYRFTYDYLSRLKDATYGEGNNLTTNPNRFNEQITDYDKMGNILKLKRYGQISSAAYRLVDDLSLTYNGNQLLVVKDIATSDVYGNGTDFKDGANQTTEYAYDKNGNLIKDLNKNISNVSII
;
A
#
# COMPACT_ATOMS: atom_id res chain seq x y z
N MET A 1 2.47 -9.44 -15.44
CA MET A 1 2.55 -10.75 -14.76
C MET A 1 1.15 -11.33 -14.69
N SER A 2 0.96 -12.62 -14.96
CA SER A 2 -0.33 -13.30 -14.82
C SER A 2 -0.19 -14.59 -14.01
N TRP A 3 -1.26 -15.00 -13.35
CA TRP A 3 -1.33 -16.20 -12.53
C TRP A 3 -2.73 -16.81 -12.53
N LYS A 4 -2.83 -18.07 -12.12
CA LYS A 4 -4.06 -18.77 -11.74
C LYS A 4 -3.88 -19.34 -10.34
N ALA A 5 -4.87 -19.22 -9.48
CA ALA A 5 -4.80 -19.82 -8.15
C ALA A 5 -5.46 -21.21 -8.16
N GLY A 6 -4.74 -22.25 -7.77
CA GLY A 6 -5.28 -23.62 -7.67
C GLY A 6 -5.91 -24.10 -8.99
N SER A 7 -7.17 -24.51 -8.93
CA SER A 7 -7.96 -25.01 -10.07
C SER A 7 -8.76 -23.91 -10.78
N GLU A 8 -8.52 -22.63 -10.50
CA GLU A 8 -9.19 -21.53 -11.21
C GLU A 8 -8.89 -21.57 -12.71
N THR A 9 -9.92 -21.37 -13.53
CA THR A 9 -9.78 -21.28 -14.99
C THR A 9 -9.41 -19.88 -15.46
N THR A 10 -9.72 -18.86 -14.64
CA THR A 10 -9.55 -17.45 -14.95
C THR A 10 -8.11 -17.00 -14.69
N ASP A 11 -7.43 -16.50 -15.72
CA ASP A 11 -6.18 -15.77 -15.56
C ASP A 11 -6.42 -14.47 -14.80
N ARG A 12 -5.59 -14.20 -13.81
CA ARG A 12 -5.54 -12.93 -13.08
C ARG A 12 -4.16 -12.33 -13.27
N GLY A 13 -4.01 -11.03 -13.14
CA GLY A 13 -2.74 -10.41 -13.45
C GLY A 13 -2.67 -8.92 -13.21
N TYR A 14 -1.46 -8.42 -13.36
CA TYR A 14 -1.14 -7.00 -13.35
C TYR A 14 -0.38 -6.60 -14.62
N ARG A 15 -0.74 -5.43 -15.14
CA ARG A 15 0.08 -4.67 -16.07
C ARG A 15 0.80 -3.58 -15.31
N PHE A 16 2.12 -3.48 -15.51
CA PHE A 16 2.96 -2.54 -14.80
C PHE A 16 3.40 -1.39 -15.70
N THR A 17 3.38 -0.18 -15.16
CA THR A 17 3.98 1.01 -15.77
C THR A 17 5.09 1.52 -14.86
N TYR A 18 6.05 2.22 -15.45
CA TYR A 18 7.21 2.74 -14.73
C TYR A 18 7.43 4.21 -15.08
N ASP A 19 8.07 4.94 -14.18
CA ASP A 19 8.58 6.29 -14.46
C ASP A 19 9.88 6.23 -15.29
N TYR A 20 10.41 7.40 -15.66
CA TYR A 20 11.64 7.50 -16.45
C TYR A 20 12.90 7.01 -15.71
N LEU A 21 12.81 6.76 -14.41
CA LEU A 21 13.88 6.18 -13.59
C LEU A 21 13.65 4.67 -13.36
N SER A 22 12.71 4.06 -14.09
CA SER A 22 12.36 2.64 -13.98
C SER A 22 11.80 2.24 -12.61
N ARG A 23 11.14 3.17 -11.91
CA ARG A 23 10.40 2.90 -10.66
C ARG A 23 8.93 2.69 -10.96
N LEU A 24 8.27 1.81 -10.22
CA LEU A 24 6.86 1.44 -10.43
C LEU A 24 5.95 2.67 -10.33
N LYS A 25 5.03 2.84 -11.28
CA LYS A 25 3.97 3.86 -11.20
C LYS A 25 2.61 3.24 -10.97
N ASP A 26 2.19 2.33 -11.85
CA ASP A 26 0.90 1.68 -11.74
C ASP A 26 1.08 0.16 -11.83
N ALA A 27 0.38 -0.56 -10.96
CA ALA A 27 0.06 -1.97 -11.12
C ALA A 27 -1.44 -2.08 -11.38
N THR A 28 -1.83 -2.20 -12.65
CA THR A 28 -3.25 -2.27 -13.04
C THR A 28 -3.70 -3.73 -13.05
N TYR A 29 -4.64 -4.07 -12.15
CA TYR A 29 -5.24 -5.40 -12.07
C TYR A 29 -6.14 -5.69 -13.27
N GLY A 30 -6.16 -6.95 -13.69
CA GLY A 30 -7.17 -7.45 -14.62
C GLY A 30 -7.31 -8.96 -14.59
N GLU A 31 -8.36 -9.43 -15.26
CA GLU A 31 -8.72 -10.84 -15.38
C GLU A 31 -8.91 -11.25 -16.86
N GLY A 32 -8.86 -12.55 -17.11
CA GLY A 32 -8.93 -13.18 -18.44
C GLY A 32 -7.61 -13.13 -19.21
N ASN A 33 -7.57 -13.80 -20.36
CA ASN A 33 -6.33 -13.99 -21.14
C ASN A 33 -5.56 -12.70 -21.42
N ASN A 34 -6.27 -11.58 -21.59
CA ASN A 34 -5.65 -10.28 -21.87
C ASN A 34 -5.54 -9.37 -20.65
N LEU A 35 -6.07 -9.73 -19.47
CA LEU A 35 -6.14 -8.87 -18.27
C LEU A 35 -6.96 -7.58 -18.48
N THR A 36 -8.03 -7.65 -19.27
CA THR A 36 -8.92 -6.50 -19.53
C THR A 36 -10.24 -6.57 -18.76
N THR A 37 -10.59 -7.73 -18.22
CA THR A 37 -11.84 -7.94 -17.49
C THR A 37 -11.67 -7.54 -16.03
N ASN A 38 -12.74 -7.05 -15.40
CA ASN A 38 -12.74 -6.66 -14.00
C ASN A 38 -11.59 -5.71 -13.61
N PRO A 39 -11.33 -4.64 -14.38
CA PRO A 39 -10.29 -3.67 -14.05
C PRO A 39 -10.63 -2.93 -12.74
N ASN A 40 -9.64 -2.28 -12.15
CA ASN A 40 -9.81 -1.39 -10.98
C ASN A 40 -10.28 -2.07 -9.69
N ARG A 41 -10.07 -3.39 -9.56
CA ARG A 41 -10.37 -4.12 -8.31
C ARG A 41 -9.26 -4.00 -7.28
N PHE A 42 -8.03 -4.31 -7.70
CA PHE A 42 -6.86 -4.40 -6.83
C PHE A 42 -5.69 -3.56 -7.35
N ASN A 43 -5.97 -2.47 -8.06
CA ASN A 43 -4.92 -1.61 -8.60
C ASN A 43 -4.07 -1.02 -7.47
N GLU A 44 -2.78 -0.84 -7.74
CA GLU A 44 -1.89 -0.03 -6.92
C GLU A 44 -1.30 1.10 -7.76
N GLN A 45 -1.18 2.28 -7.17
CA GLN A 45 -0.61 3.45 -7.85
C GLN A 45 0.33 4.20 -6.93
N ILE A 46 1.59 4.28 -7.32
CA ILE A 46 2.57 5.15 -6.68
C ILE A 46 2.56 6.46 -7.46
N THR A 47 2.03 7.49 -6.81
CA THR A 47 1.79 8.79 -7.47
C THR A 47 2.91 9.77 -7.22
N ASP A 48 3.80 9.49 -6.27
CA ASP A 48 4.92 10.37 -5.95
C ASP A 48 6.07 9.62 -5.26
N TYR A 49 7.28 10.07 -5.57
CA TYR A 49 8.53 9.59 -4.99
C TYR A 49 9.42 10.79 -4.67
N ASP A 50 10.21 10.70 -3.60
CA ASP A 50 11.30 11.64 -3.42
C ASP A 50 12.47 11.35 -4.38
N LYS A 51 13.49 12.22 -4.35
CA LYS A 51 14.69 12.09 -5.19
C LYS A 51 15.55 10.87 -4.84
N MET A 52 15.38 10.30 -3.66
CA MET A 52 16.14 9.16 -3.14
C MET A 52 15.40 7.84 -3.36
N GLY A 53 14.16 7.89 -3.87
CA GLY A 53 13.36 6.73 -4.22
C GLY A 53 12.37 6.30 -3.13
N ASN A 54 12.20 7.06 -2.05
CA ASN A 54 11.15 6.78 -1.08
C ASN A 54 9.79 7.09 -1.70
N ILE A 55 8.82 6.20 -1.49
CA ILE A 55 7.42 6.40 -1.93
C ILE A 55 6.80 7.48 -1.05
N LEU A 56 6.34 8.57 -1.64
CA LEU A 56 5.67 9.64 -0.89
C LEU A 56 4.14 9.48 -0.90
N LYS A 57 3.58 8.88 -1.96
CA LYS A 57 2.14 8.68 -2.11
C LYS A 57 1.80 7.35 -2.76
N LEU A 58 0.94 6.57 -2.11
CA LEU A 58 0.47 5.26 -2.57
C LEU A 58 -1.05 5.18 -2.50
N LYS A 59 -1.69 4.74 -3.58
CA LYS A 59 -3.11 4.41 -3.62
C LYS A 59 -3.28 2.92 -3.84
N ARG A 60 -4.18 2.28 -3.08
CA ARG A 60 -4.54 0.87 -3.26
C ARG A 60 -6.06 0.72 -3.36
N TYR A 61 -6.49 -0.07 -4.33
CA TYR A 61 -7.87 -0.45 -4.50
C TYR A 61 -8.09 -1.84 -3.91
N GLY A 62 -9.28 -2.06 -3.37
CA GLY A 62 -9.63 -3.31 -2.72
C GLY A 62 -11.12 -3.55 -2.75
N GLN A 63 -11.49 -4.74 -2.30
CA GLN A 63 -12.87 -5.14 -2.13
C GLN A 63 -13.46 -4.44 -0.90
N ILE A 64 -14.65 -3.85 -1.03
CA ILE A 64 -15.36 -3.14 0.06
C ILE A 64 -16.73 -3.76 0.37
N SER A 65 -17.19 -4.71 -0.44
CA SER A 65 -18.32 -5.59 -0.15
C SER A 65 -18.20 -6.88 -0.95
N SER A 66 -19.15 -7.81 -0.81
CA SER A 66 -19.16 -9.06 -1.60
C SER A 66 -19.14 -8.85 -3.13
N ALA A 67 -19.53 -7.67 -3.63
CA ALA A 67 -19.59 -7.38 -5.06
C ALA A 67 -18.96 -6.03 -5.49
N ALA A 68 -18.46 -5.21 -4.55
CA ALA A 68 -17.96 -3.87 -4.86
C ALA A 68 -16.48 -3.69 -4.53
N TYR A 69 -15.81 -2.85 -5.32
CA TYR A 69 -14.39 -2.53 -5.21
C TYR A 69 -14.18 -1.02 -5.32
N ARG A 70 -13.36 -0.46 -4.44
CA ARG A 70 -13.05 0.97 -4.33
C ARG A 70 -11.63 1.18 -3.80
N LEU A 71 -11.23 2.45 -3.73
CA LEU A 71 -10.02 2.88 -3.04
C LEU A 71 -10.14 2.55 -1.56
N VAL A 72 -9.20 1.76 -1.03
CA VAL A 72 -9.12 1.35 0.38
C VAL A 72 -7.94 1.96 1.10
N ASP A 73 -6.93 2.44 0.36
CA ASP A 73 -5.83 3.24 0.91
C ASP A 73 -5.55 4.44 0.00
N ASP A 74 -5.38 5.61 0.60
CA ASP A 74 -4.84 6.82 -0.03
C ASP A 74 -3.75 7.40 0.89
N LEU A 75 -2.57 6.80 0.80
CA LEU A 75 -1.49 6.98 1.76
C LEU A 75 -0.61 8.16 1.38
N SER A 76 -0.30 8.99 2.37
CA SER A 76 0.80 9.97 2.33
C SER A 76 1.86 9.58 3.35
N LEU A 77 3.08 9.32 2.87
CA LEU A 77 4.20 8.86 3.68
C LEU A 77 5.19 9.99 3.89
N THR A 78 5.60 10.22 5.14
CA THR A 78 6.57 11.24 5.52
C THR A 78 7.81 10.57 6.11
N TYR A 79 9.00 11.07 5.76
CA TYR A 79 10.27 10.46 6.17
C TYR A 79 11.21 11.49 6.80
N ASN A 80 12.14 11.00 7.63
CA ASN A 80 13.38 11.67 8.02
C ASN A 80 14.55 10.89 7.41
N GLY A 81 15.14 11.40 6.32
CA GLY A 81 16.03 10.58 5.49
C GLY A 81 15.27 9.37 4.91
N ASN A 82 15.73 8.15 5.20
CA ASN A 82 15.07 6.91 4.78
C ASN A 82 14.28 6.23 5.92
N GLN A 83 14.07 6.93 7.05
CA GLN A 83 13.27 6.45 8.17
C GLN A 83 11.85 7.01 8.05
N LEU A 84 10.85 6.13 8.04
CA LEU A 84 9.45 6.51 7.97
C LEU A 84 9.05 7.19 9.28
N LEU A 85 8.39 8.34 9.24
CA LEU A 85 7.94 9.07 10.43
C LEU A 85 6.44 8.88 10.67
N VAL A 86 5.64 8.99 9.61
CA VAL A 86 4.18 9.01 9.65
C VAL A 86 3.65 8.43 8.33
N VAL A 87 2.55 7.71 8.41
CA VAL A 87 1.72 7.32 7.26
C VAL A 87 0.32 7.81 7.55
N LYS A 88 -0.19 8.73 6.72
CA LYS A 88 -1.58 9.17 6.80
C LYS A 88 -2.41 8.47 5.75
N ASP A 89 -3.56 7.95 6.13
CA ASP A 89 -4.55 7.42 5.20
C ASP A 89 -5.80 8.31 5.19
N ILE A 90 -6.20 8.75 4.00
CA ILE A 90 -7.43 9.54 3.81
C ILE A 90 -8.51 8.77 3.05
N ALA A 91 -8.30 7.48 2.75
CA ALA A 91 -9.34 6.64 2.20
C ALA A 91 -10.51 6.52 3.19
N THR A 92 -11.73 6.55 2.67
CA THR A 92 -12.95 6.51 3.48
C THR A 92 -13.69 5.17 3.40
N SER A 93 -13.16 4.21 2.64
CA SER A 93 -13.82 2.92 2.46
C SER A 93 -13.12 1.87 3.29
N ASP A 94 -13.88 1.13 4.09
CA ASP A 94 -13.36 -0.04 4.79
C ASP A 94 -13.24 -1.23 3.84
N VAL A 95 -12.17 -2.00 4.02
CA VAL A 95 -12.00 -3.26 3.29
C VAL A 95 -13.04 -4.30 3.73
N TYR A 96 -13.49 -5.13 2.80
CA TYR A 96 -14.39 -6.23 3.08
C TYR A 96 -13.64 -7.42 3.69
N GLY A 97 -14.12 -7.91 4.83
CA GLY A 97 -13.50 -9.02 5.55
C GLY A 97 -12.17 -8.63 6.19
N ASN A 98 -11.22 -9.57 6.24
CA ASN A 98 -9.88 -9.34 6.81
C ASN A 98 -8.91 -8.86 5.72
N GLY A 99 -9.19 -7.71 5.13
CA GLY A 99 -8.28 -7.12 4.15
C GLY A 99 -6.98 -6.59 4.77
N THR A 100 -6.08 -6.13 3.89
CA THR A 100 -4.71 -5.72 4.24
C THR A 100 -4.48 -4.22 4.02
N ASP A 101 -5.57 -3.44 4.09
CA ASP A 101 -5.53 -1.99 4.11
C ASP A 101 -4.78 -1.50 5.35
N PHE A 102 -4.19 -0.31 5.23
CA PHE A 102 -3.49 0.33 6.31
C PHE A 102 -4.49 0.78 7.38
N LYS A 103 -4.13 0.59 8.65
CA LYS A 103 -4.95 1.05 9.77
C LYS A 103 -4.27 2.27 10.38
N ASP A 104 -4.73 3.43 9.97
CA ASP A 104 -4.30 4.73 10.51
C ASP A 104 -4.90 4.93 11.91
N GLY A 105 -4.24 4.34 12.90
CA GLY A 105 -4.68 4.28 14.30
C GLY A 105 -4.14 5.41 15.17
N ALA A 106 -3.22 6.21 14.65
CA ALA A 106 -2.61 7.33 15.34
C ALA A 106 -2.83 8.63 14.56
N ASN A 107 -2.60 9.77 15.22
CA ASN A 107 -2.62 11.06 14.55
C ASN A 107 -1.62 11.97 15.23
N GLN A 108 -0.34 11.67 15.00
CA GLN A 108 0.78 12.39 15.60
C GLN A 108 1.73 12.87 14.52
N THR A 109 2.61 13.82 14.86
CA THR A 109 3.66 14.28 13.94
C THR A 109 4.78 13.27 13.76
N THR A 110 4.88 12.28 14.65
CA THR A 110 5.81 11.15 14.56
C THR A 110 5.16 9.93 15.21
N GLU A 111 4.96 8.89 14.42
CA GLU A 111 4.26 7.66 14.80
C GLU A 111 5.19 6.45 14.77
N TYR A 112 6.20 6.53 13.92
CA TYR A 112 7.30 5.59 13.83
C TYR A 112 8.55 6.24 14.42
N ALA A 113 9.24 5.54 15.32
CA ALA A 113 10.51 5.99 15.87
C ALA A 113 11.51 4.86 15.93
N TYR A 114 12.78 5.22 15.81
CA TYR A 114 13.89 4.29 15.71
C TYR A 114 14.94 4.59 16.78
N ASP A 115 15.66 3.55 17.21
CA ASP A 115 16.87 3.73 18.00
C ASP A 115 18.02 4.28 17.13
N LYS A 116 19.19 4.52 17.76
CA LYS A 116 20.38 5.04 17.08
C LYS A 116 20.96 4.08 16.03
N ASN A 117 20.64 2.80 16.11
CA ASN A 117 21.08 1.77 15.17
C ASN A 117 20.07 1.58 14.02
N GLY A 118 18.93 2.27 14.07
CA GLY A 118 17.88 2.19 13.05
C GLY A 118 16.85 1.10 13.29
N ASN A 119 16.83 0.46 14.46
CA ASN A 119 15.78 -0.50 14.80
C ASN A 119 14.48 0.23 15.13
N LEU A 120 13.34 -0.27 14.65
CA LEU A 120 12.03 0.31 14.98
C LEU A 120 11.69 0.03 16.45
N ILE A 121 11.48 1.09 17.23
CA ILE A 121 11.16 1.03 18.65
C ILE A 121 9.75 1.56 18.99
N LYS A 122 9.07 2.17 18.02
CA LYS A 122 7.71 2.70 18.18
C LYS A 122 6.95 2.57 16.87
N ASP A 123 5.70 2.11 16.96
CA ASP A 123 4.72 2.08 15.89
C ASP A 123 3.34 2.36 16.52
N LEU A 124 2.93 3.62 16.53
CA LEU A 124 1.69 4.04 17.19
C LEU A 124 0.44 3.50 16.49
N ASN A 125 0.51 3.23 15.17
CA ASN A 125 -0.59 2.62 14.42
C ASN A 125 -0.89 1.18 14.87
N LYS A 126 0.10 0.52 15.49
CA LYS A 126 -0.05 -0.80 16.12
C LYS A 126 -0.13 -0.75 17.65
N ASN A 127 -0.32 0.44 18.23
CA ASN A 127 -0.30 0.66 19.68
C ASN A 127 1.03 0.24 20.36
N ILE A 128 2.14 0.28 19.63
CA ILE A 128 3.49 -0.02 20.16
C ILE A 128 4.15 1.31 20.52
N SER A 129 4.18 1.65 21.81
CA SER A 129 4.72 2.91 22.29
C SER A 129 6.22 2.89 22.60
N ASN A 130 6.77 1.72 22.94
CA ASN A 130 8.20 1.50 23.15
C ASN A 130 8.56 0.01 23.04
N VAL A 131 9.67 -0.28 22.37
CA VAL A 131 10.35 -1.58 22.38
C VAL A 131 11.80 -1.30 22.77
N SER A 132 12.24 -1.91 23.88
CA SER A 132 13.64 -1.84 24.29
C SER A 132 14.38 -3.07 23.79
N ILE A 133 15.41 -2.86 22.98
CA ILE A 133 16.35 -3.90 22.58
C ILE A 133 17.55 -3.79 23.53
N ILE A 134 17.84 -4.89 24.23
CA ILE A 134 18.92 -5.01 25.23
C ILE A 134 20.25 -5.32 24.54
#